data_AF-A0A3D2H4F5-F1
#
_entry.id   AF-A0A3D2H4F5-F1
#
_cell.length_a   1.000
_cell.length_b   1.000
_cell.length_c   1.000
_cell.angle_alpha   90.00
_cell.angle_beta   90.00
_cell.angle_gamma   90.00
#
_symmetry.space_group_name_H-M   'P 1'
#
loop_
_entity.id
_entity.type
_entity.pdbx_description
1 polymer ?
#
loop_
_entity_poly.entity_id
_entity_poly.type
_entity_poly.pdbx_seq_one_letter_code
_entity_poly.pdbx_strand_id
1 'polypeptide(L)'
;MRHGGNVWEGQPADWLDFSANLRPEGTPAWVMDTMRAALSQACYYPDRAMRAARAGLALYLGVDESCVLPTAGGAAAIDLTL
;
A
#
# COMPACT_ATOMS: atom_id res chain seq x y z
N MET A 1 -11.90 13.37 7.36
CA MET A 1 -12.88 12.26 7.26
C MET A 1 -12.78 11.39 8.51
N ARG A 2 -13.88 10.74 8.91
CA ARG A 2 -13.86 9.67 9.93
C ARG A 2 -13.87 8.33 9.21
N HIS A 3 -13.05 7.39 9.66
CA HIS A 3 -12.92 6.04 9.10
C HIS A 3 -12.91 5.01 10.24
N GLY A 4 -13.22 3.75 9.94
CA GLY A 4 -13.01 2.64 10.87
C GLY A 4 -11.54 2.25 11.00
N GLY A 5 -11.23 1.29 11.85
CA GLY A 5 -9.88 0.77 12.08
C GLY A 5 -9.10 1.49 13.18
N ASN A 6 -9.72 2.38 13.95
CA ASN A 6 -9.02 3.15 14.98
C ASN A 6 -8.82 2.36 16.29
N VAL A 7 -8.05 1.27 16.22
CA VAL A 7 -7.72 0.41 17.37
C VAL A 7 -6.92 1.12 18.48
N TRP A 8 -6.41 2.33 18.20
CA TRP A 8 -5.65 3.17 19.14
C TRP A 8 -6.54 4.00 20.08
N GLU A 9 -7.86 4.03 19.87
CA GLU A 9 -8.83 4.46 20.89
C GLU A 9 -9.01 3.39 21.98
N GLY A 10 -7.90 2.79 22.44
CA GLY A 10 -7.83 1.63 23.32
C GLY A 10 -6.44 0.97 23.22
N GLN A 11 -6.38 -0.34 23.45
CA GLN A 11 -5.17 -1.14 23.18
C GLN A 11 -5.42 -2.03 21.97
N PRO A 12 -4.58 -1.98 20.91
CA PRO A 12 -4.78 -2.78 19.70
C PRO A 12 -5.01 -4.28 19.94
N ALA A 13 -4.32 -4.86 20.92
CA ALA A 13 -4.41 -6.28 21.25
C ALA A 13 -5.74 -6.69 21.91
N ASP A 14 -6.50 -5.74 22.45
CA ASP A 14 -7.77 -6.00 23.13
C ASP A 14 -8.95 -5.99 22.14
N TRP A 15 -8.73 -5.58 20.89
CA TRP A 15 -9.76 -5.50 19.87
C TRP A 15 -9.82 -6.75 18.99
N LEU A 16 -11.03 -7.25 18.77
CA LEU A 16 -11.38 -7.99 17.57
C LEU A 16 -12.02 -7.00 16.58
N ASP A 17 -11.18 -6.40 15.73
CA ASP A 17 -11.58 -5.25 14.89
C ASP A 17 -12.21 -5.69 13.56
N PHE A 18 -13.53 -5.48 13.43
CA PHE A 18 -14.30 -5.63 12.19
C PHE A 18 -14.61 -4.29 11.49
N SER A 19 -14.09 -3.18 12.01
CA SER A 19 -14.37 -1.84 11.47
C SER A 19 -13.45 -1.45 10.30
N ALA A 20 -12.41 -2.24 10.02
CA ALA A 20 -11.55 -2.13 8.85
C ALA A 20 -11.47 -3.45 8.07
N ASN A 21 -11.55 -3.37 6.74
CA ASN A 21 -11.54 -4.53 5.85
C ASN A 21 -10.11 -4.96 5.50
N LEU A 22 -9.38 -5.52 6.46
CA LEU A 22 -8.02 -6.03 6.26
C LEU A 22 -8.00 -7.54 6.04
N ARG A 23 -6.92 -8.05 5.43
CA ARG A 23 -6.73 -9.50 5.30
C ARG A 23 -6.46 -10.13 6.67
N PRO A 24 -7.25 -11.14 7.10
CA PRO A 24 -7.10 -11.73 8.43
C PRO A 24 -5.82 -12.57 8.58
N GLU A 25 -5.23 -13.05 7.49
CA GLU A 25 -3.97 -13.81 7.49
C GLU A 25 -2.74 -12.92 7.80
N GLY A 26 -2.93 -11.60 7.84
CA GLY A 26 -1.87 -10.63 8.05
C GLY A 26 -1.04 -10.35 6.80
N THR A 27 0.15 -9.80 7.00
CA THR A 27 1.05 -9.40 5.91
C THR A 27 1.73 -10.64 5.30
N PRO A 28 1.66 -10.85 3.97
CA PRO A 28 2.35 -11.96 3.32
C PRO A 28 3.88 -11.91 3.56
N ALA A 29 4.50 -13.07 3.79
CA ALA A 29 5.93 -13.17 4.13
C ALA A 29 6.85 -12.46 3.11
N TRP A 30 6.59 -12.65 1.81
CA TRP A 30 7.37 -12.04 0.74
C TRP A 30 7.32 -10.50 0.78
N VAL A 31 6.22 -9.90 1.25
CA VAL A 31 6.10 -8.44 1.41
C VAL A 31 7.03 -7.98 2.54
N MET A 32 7.03 -8.68 3.66
CA MET A 32 7.92 -8.38 4.79
C MET A 32 9.39 -8.51 4.38
N ASP A 33 9.75 -9.54 3.62
CA ASP A 33 11.11 -9.75 3.12
C ASP A 33 11.53 -8.63 2.17
N THR A 34 10.65 -8.24 1.25
CA THR A 34 10.88 -7.13 0.31
C THR A 34 11.10 -5.81 1.04
N MET A 35 10.26 -5.50 2.04
CA MET A 35 10.40 -4.28 2.85
C MET A 35 11.73 -4.26 3.62
N ARG A 36 12.12 -5.38 4.24
CA ARG A 36 13.40 -5.48 4.95
C ARG A 36 14.60 -5.27 4.02
N ALA A 37 14.57 -5.84 2.82
CA ALA A 37 15.63 -5.63 1.83
C ALA A 37 15.71 -4.16 1.36
N ALA A 38 14.56 -3.54 1.10
CA ALA A 38 14.47 -2.17 0.62
C ALA A 38 14.86 -1.12 1.67
N LEU A 39 14.76 -1.44 2.97
CA LEU A 39 15.00 -0.49 4.07
C LEU A 39 16.41 0.14 4.01
N SER A 40 17.41 -0.62 3.56
CA SER A 40 18.78 -0.13 3.38
C SER A 40 18.90 1.04 2.39
N GLN A 41 17.93 1.18 1.48
CA GLN A 41 17.88 2.21 0.44
C GLN A 41 17.02 3.43 0.85
N ALA A 42 16.42 3.43 2.03
CA ALA A 42 15.51 4.49 2.49
C ALA A 42 16.19 5.85 2.71
N CYS A 43 17.53 5.90 2.67
CA CYS A 43 18.29 7.16 2.67
C CYS A 43 18.17 7.93 1.34
N TYR A 44 17.72 7.27 0.28
CA TYR A 44 17.48 7.89 -1.02
C TYR A 44 16.00 8.22 -1.21
N TYR A 45 15.73 9.30 -1.93
CA TYR A 45 14.38 9.57 -2.41
C TYR A 45 13.95 8.43 -3.36
N PRO A 46 12.68 7.98 -3.32
CA PRO A 46 12.20 6.95 -4.24
C PRO A 46 12.32 7.40 -5.69
N ASP A 47 12.36 6.43 -6.62
CA ASP A 47 12.24 6.72 -8.05
C ASP A 47 10.94 7.47 -8.32
N ARG A 48 11.06 8.75 -8.68
CA ARG A 48 9.93 9.64 -8.94
C ARG A 48 9.04 9.16 -10.10
N ALA A 49 9.58 8.38 -11.03
CA ALA A 49 8.82 7.79 -12.13
C ALA A 49 8.13 6.47 -11.74
N MET A 50 8.47 5.91 -10.56
CA MET A 50 7.94 4.65 -10.03
C MET A 50 8.03 3.48 -11.03
N ARG A 51 9.13 3.40 -11.81
CA ARG A 51 9.23 2.50 -12.97
C ARG A 51 8.98 1.03 -12.61
N ALA A 52 9.62 0.54 -11.54
CA ALA A 52 9.48 -0.85 -11.11
C ALA A 52 8.04 -1.20 -10.71
N ALA A 53 7.36 -0.31 -9.96
CA ALA A 53 5.97 -0.51 -9.57
C ALA A 53 5.03 -0.46 -10.78
N ARG A 54 5.24 0.50 -11.68
CA ARG A 54 4.43 0.65 -12.91
C ARG A 54 4.54 -0.58 -13.80
N ALA A 55 5.75 -1.03 -14.13
CA ALA A 55 5.98 -2.21 -14.94
C ALA A 55 5.38 -3.49 -14.31
N GLY A 56 5.61 -3.70 -13.00
CA GLY A 56 5.08 -4.88 -12.30
C GLY A 56 3.55 -4.92 -12.26
N LEU A 57 2.90 -3.78 -12.00
CA LEU A 57 1.44 -3.68 -12.00
C LEU A 57 0.85 -3.84 -13.40
N ALA A 58 1.45 -3.21 -14.41
CA ALA A 58 1.01 -3.32 -15.80
C ALA A 58 1.07 -4.78 -16.27
N LEU A 59 2.17 -5.49 -15.96
CA LEU A 59 2.32 -6.92 -16.24
C LEU A 59 1.24 -7.76 -15.54
N TYR A 60 1.01 -7.53 -14.24
CA TYR A 60 0.00 -8.27 -13.47
C TYR A 60 -1.42 -8.04 -13.99
N LEU A 61 -1.74 -6.82 -14.41
CA LEU A 61 -3.06 -6.43 -14.89
C LEU A 61 -3.29 -6.71 -16.38
N GLY A 62 -2.23 -7.01 -17.15
CA GLY A 62 -2.31 -7.23 -18.59
C GLY A 62 -2.62 -5.97 -19.40
N VAL A 63 -2.12 -4.81 -18.96
CA VAL A 63 -2.34 -3.49 -19.60
C VAL A 63 -1.02 -2.82 -19.94
N ASP A 64 -1.07 -1.76 -20.75
CA ASP A 64 0.11 -0.92 -21.04
C ASP A 64 0.54 -0.12 -19.80
N GLU A 65 1.84 0.13 -19.64
CA GLU A 65 2.37 0.92 -18.52
C GLU A 65 1.81 2.35 -18.46
N SER A 66 1.40 2.93 -19.59
CA SER A 66 0.74 4.24 -19.64
C SER A 66 -0.64 4.26 -19.00
N CYS A 67 -1.28 3.09 -18.85
CA CYS A 67 -2.56 2.93 -18.15
C CYS A 67 -2.41 2.86 -16.62
N VAL A 68 -1.18 2.89 -16.09
CA VAL A 68 -0.90 2.69 -14.66
C VAL A 68 -0.31 3.93 -14.03
N LEU A 69 -0.98 4.45 -13.00
CA LEU A 69 -0.49 5.51 -12.14
C LEU A 69 -0.54 5.06 -10.67
N PRO A 70 0.58 4.61 -10.08
CA PRO A 70 0.61 4.26 -8.66
C PRO A 70 0.42 5.51 -7.80
N THR A 71 -0.40 5.39 -6.75
CA THR A 71 -0.69 6.45 -5.79
C THR A 71 -0.46 5.98 -4.35
N ALA A 72 -0.43 6.92 -3.40
CA ALA A 72 -0.37 6.62 -1.97
C ALA A 72 -1.73 6.11 -1.45
N GLY A 73 -2.10 4.92 -1.90
CA GLY A 73 -3.42 4.32 -1.65
C GLY A 73 -4.51 4.84 -2.58
N GLY A 74 -5.67 4.18 -2.55
CA GLY A 74 -6.81 4.49 -3.41
C GLY A 74 -7.43 5.87 -3.14
N ALA A 75 -7.39 6.36 -1.90
CA ALA A 75 -7.89 7.69 -1.56
C ALA A 75 -7.14 8.79 -2.32
N ALA A 76 -5.80 8.72 -2.39
CA ALA A 76 -5.00 9.67 -3.17
C ALA A 76 -5.31 9.61 -4.68
N ALA A 77 -5.73 8.46 -5.21
CA ALA A 77 -6.16 8.37 -6.61
C ALA A 77 -7.49 9.10 -6.83
N ILE A 78 -8.44 8.99 -5.90
CA ILE A 78 -9.71 9.72 -5.94
C ILE A 78 -9.45 11.23 -5.92
N ASP A 79 -8.60 11.70 -5.00
CA ASP A 79 -8.26 13.12 -4.86
C ASP A 79 -7.66 13.74 -6.13
N LEU A 80 -6.97 12.95 -6.97
CA LEU A 80 -6.43 13.44 -8.25
C LEU A 80 -7.49 13.67 -9.34
N THR A 81 -8.70 13.16 -9.15
CA THR A 81 -9.79 13.21 -10.14
C THR A 81 -10.89 14.22 -9.80
N LEU A 82 -10.82 14.81 -8.61
CA LEU A 82 -11.72 15.84 -8.10
C LEU A 82 -11.15 17.23 -8.36
#